data_AF-A0A554WDR2-F1
#
_entry.id   AF-A0A554WDR2-F1
#
_cell.length_a   1.000
_cell.length_b   1.000
_cell.length_c   1.000
_cell.angle_alpha   90.00
_cell.angle_beta   90.00
_cell.angle_gamma   90.00
#
_symmetry.space_group_name_H-M   'P 1'
#
loop_
_entity.id
_entity.type
_entity.pdbx_description
1 polymer ?
#
loop_
_entity_poly.entity_id
_entity_poly.type
_entity_poly.pdbx_seq_one_letter_code
_entity_poly.pdbx_strand_id
1 'polypeptide(L)'
;MQEHDTKETIRELIDRAAREVGTKAELARMLGVPATRLNEWRGGHRPCPAEMVAIIADIAGMPAEEWLIRATLWYAKEKPYYARLWKAVGKALPRTGAATAGFFATVGLGLFGELARMLGKVPQFILC
;
A
#
# COMPACT_ATOMS: atom_id res chain seq x y z
N MET A 1 4.82 21.94 4.87
CA MET A 1 4.97 20.50 4.63
C MET A 1 6.05 20.01 5.58
N GLN A 2 5.68 19.41 6.71
CA GLN A 2 6.59 19.22 7.84
C GLN A 2 7.33 17.88 7.78
N GLU A 3 8.64 17.94 8.02
CA GLU A 3 9.63 16.85 8.14
C GLU A 3 9.19 15.72 9.10
N HIS A 4 8.33 16.04 10.08
CA HIS A 4 7.91 15.14 11.16
C HIS A 4 6.86 14.11 10.73
N ASP A 5 6.10 14.37 9.65
CA ASP A 5 5.06 13.44 9.21
C ASP A 5 5.67 12.13 8.68
N THR A 6 6.80 12.14 7.96
CA THR A 6 7.22 11.00 7.14
C THR A 6 7.57 9.73 7.93
N LYS A 7 8.23 9.84 9.09
CA LYS A 7 8.61 8.66 9.89
C LYS A 7 7.39 7.99 10.51
N GLU A 8 6.49 8.81 11.06
CA GLU A 8 5.22 8.35 11.61
C GLU A 8 4.35 7.75 10.51
N THR A 9 4.34 8.40 9.35
CA THR A 9 3.65 7.99 8.13
C THR A 9 4.13 6.63 7.60
N ILE A 10 5.44 6.34 7.57
CA ILE A 10 5.97 5.02 7.14
C ILE A 10 5.65 3.92 8.16
N ARG A 11 5.74 4.22 9.46
CA ARG A 11 5.38 3.27 10.53
C ARG A 11 3.93 2.85 10.40
N GLU A 12 3.03 3.83 10.25
CA GLU A 12 1.60 3.60 10.05
C GLU A 12 1.31 2.85 8.76
N LEU A 13 2.00 3.19 7.66
CA LEU A 13 1.88 2.50 6.38
C LEU A 13 2.21 1.01 6.52
N ILE A 14 3.34 0.69 7.16
CA ILE A 14 3.77 -0.70 7.40
C ILE A 14 2.79 -1.41 8.33
N ASP A 15 2.32 -0.75 9.39
CA ASP A 15 1.35 -1.35 10.32
C ASP A 15 0.00 -1.62 9.65
N ARG A 16 -0.43 -0.75 8.72
CA ARG A 16 -1.64 -0.95 7.91
C ARG A 16 -1.46 -2.09 6.91
N ALA A 17 -0.39 -2.09 6.11
CA ALA A 17 -0.09 -3.19 5.20
C ALA A 17 -0.01 -4.54 5.92
N ALA A 18 0.57 -4.57 7.12
CA ALA A 18 0.64 -5.79 7.92
C ALA A 18 -0.73 -6.27 8.40
N ARG A 19 -1.71 -5.37 8.60
CA ARG A 19 -3.09 -5.74 8.94
C ARG A 19 -3.83 -6.32 7.75
N GLU A 20 -3.66 -5.78 6.56
CA GLU A 20 -4.28 -6.29 5.33
C GLU A 20 -3.77 -7.70 4.97
N VAL A 21 -2.46 -7.93 5.16
CA VAL A 21 -1.82 -9.22 4.90
C VAL A 21 -2.01 -10.21 6.07
N GLY A 22 -2.22 -9.70 7.28
CA GLY A 22 -2.46 -10.48 8.50
C GLY A 22 -1.31 -10.42 9.50
N THR A 23 -0.05 -10.53 9.06
CA THR A 23 1.11 -10.38 9.96
C THR A 23 2.29 -9.64 9.32
N LYS A 24 3.15 -9.05 10.16
CA LYS A 24 4.41 -8.42 9.72
C LYS A 24 5.41 -9.40 9.12
N ALA A 25 5.43 -10.63 9.61
CA ALA A 25 6.30 -11.67 9.09
C ALA A 25 5.87 -12.08 7.66
N GLU A 26 4.56 -12.17 7.44
CA GLU A 26 3.99 -12.43 6.13
C GLU A 26 4.24 -11.27 5.16
N LEU A 27 4.06 -10.02 5.63
CA LEU A 27 4.42 -8.84 4.85
C LEU A 27 5.91 -8.85 4.43
N ALA A 28 6.82 -9.17 5.36
CA ALA A 28 8.25 -9.28 5.05
C ALA A 28 8.54 -10.37 4.01
N ARG A 29 7.85 -11.51 4.10
CA ARG A 29 7.94 -12.62 3.13
C ARG A 29 7.45 -12.18 1.75
N MET A 30 6.29 -11.53 1.67
CA MET A 30 5.75 -11.01 0.41
C MET A 30 6.68 -10.00 -0.25
N LEU A 31 7.32 -9.14 0.54
CA LEU A 31 8.29 -8.16 0.06
C LEU A 31 9.67 -8.76 -0.28
N GLY A 32 9.91 -10.04 0.03
CA GLY A 32 11.21 -10.69 -0.19
C GLY A 32 12.34 -10.12 0.67
N VAL A 33 12.03 -9.55 1.85
CA VAL A 33 13.00 -8.93 2.75
C VAL A 33 13.03 -9.61 4.13
N PRO A 34 14.18 -9.60 4.83
CA PRO A 34 14.23 -10.08 6.20
C PRO A 34 13.30 -9.27 7.12
N ALA A 35 12.63 -9.92 8.07
CA ALA A 35 11.77 -9.24 9.05
C ALA A 35 12.52 -8.15 9.85
N THR A 36 13.81 -8.35 10.12
CA THR A 36 14.70 -7.35 10.73
C THR A 36 14.73 -6.06 9.92
N ARG A 37 14.83 -6.17 8.58
CA ARG A 37 14.85 -5.00 7.68
C ARG A 37 13.53 -4.25 7.69
N LEU A 38 12.42 -4.97 7.74
CA LEU A 38 11.09 -4.35 7.88
C LEU A 38 10.97 -3.61 9.22
N ASN A 39 11.49 -4.17 10.31
CA ASN A 39 11.52 -3.51 11.62
C ASN A 39 12.44 -2.29 11.65
N GLU A 40 13.59 -2.33 10.99
CA GLU A 40 14.50 -1.18 10.84
C GLU A 40 13.83 -0.01 10.13
N TRP A 41 13.06 -0.30 9.06
CA TRP A 41 12.27 0.69 8.34
C TRP A 41 11.15 1.27 9.20
N ARG A 42 10.41 0.41 9.89
CA ARG A 42 9.32 0.80 10.79
C ARG A 42 9.82 1.66 11.96
N GLY A 43 10.99 1.32 12.52
CA GLY A 43 11.61 2.06 13.62
C GLY A 43 12.35 3.32 13.17
N GLY A 44 12.48 3.55 11.86
CA GLY A 44 13.24 4.69 11.32
C GLY A 44 14.75 4.60 11.52
N HIS A 45 15.27 3.43 11.92
CA HIS A 45 16.71 3.17 12.03
C HIS A 45 17.38 3.15 10.64
N ARG A 46 16.63 2.74 9.62
CA ARG A 46 17.06 2.75 8.23
C ARG A 46 15.97 3.36 7.35
N PRO A 47 16.30 4.25 6.40
CA PRO A 47 15.30 4.81 5.51
C PRO A 47 14.80 3.74 4.52
N CYS A 48 13.48 3.67 4.33
CA CYS A 48 12.82 2.68 3.45
C CYS A 48 12.88 3.13 1.99
N PRO A 49 13.49 2.35 1.07
CA PRO A 49 13.62 2.72 -0.34
C PRO A 49 12.28 3.09 -0.97
N ALA A 50 12.29 4.05 -1.90
CA ALA A 50 11.05 4.59 -2.48
C ALA A 50 10.22 3.51 -3.19
N GLU A 51 10.86 2.51 -3.81
CA GLU A 51 10.19 1.39 -4.45
C GLU A 51 9.42 0.54 -3.44
N MET A 52 10.03 0.30 -2.28
CA MET A 52 9.41 -0.47 -1.20
C MET A 52 8.23 0.27 -0.58
N VAL A 53 8.34 1.59 -0.41
CA VAL A 53 7.22 2.43 0.07
C VAL A 53 6.01 2.32 -0.86
N ALA A 54 6.22 2.32 -2.17
CA ALA A 54 5.16 2.18 -3.15
C ALA A 54 4.45 0.82 -3.06
N ILE A 55 5.23 -0.27 -2.98
CA ILE A 55 4.68 -1.64 -2.86
C ILE A 55 3.90 -1.80 -1.55
N ILE A 56 4.42 -1.29 -0.44
CA ILE A 56 3.73 -1.34 0.86
C ILE A 56 2.44 -0.52 0.81
N ALA A 57 2.44 0.63 0.12
CA ALA A 57 1.24 1.44 -0.07
C ALA A 57 0.16 0.74 -0.90
N ASP A 58 0.55 0.05 -1.98
CA ASP A 58 -0.35 -0.78 -2.78
C ASP A 58 -1.02 -1.87 -1.93
N ILE A 59 -0.21 -2.62 -1.17
CA ILE A 59 -0.69 -3.65 -0.23
C ILE A 59 -1.63 -3.06 0.84
N ALA A 60 -1.36 -1.84 1.30
CA ALA A 60 -2.20 -1.14 2.28
C ALA A 60 -3.50 -0.55 1.70
N GLY A 61 -3.75 -0.69 0.40
CA GLY A 61 -4.89 -0.09 -0.31
C GLY A 61 -4.79 1.43 -0.42
N MET A 62 -3.57 1.97 -0.48
CA MET A 62 -3.27 3.39 -0.62
C MET A 62 -2.75 3.72 -2.04
N PRO A 63 -2.82 4.98 -2.50
CA PRO A 63 -2.37 5.34 -3.84
C PRO A 63 -0.85 5.22 -4.00
N ALA A 64 -0.37 4.06 -4.46
CA ALA A 64 1.04 3.71 -4.54
C ALA A 64 1.89 4.74 -5.29
N GLU A 65 1.34 5.35 -6.35
CA GLU A 65 2.01 6.38 -7.15
C GLU A 65 2.32 7.64 -6.34
N GLU A 66 1.36 8.12 -5.54
CA GLU A 66 1.56 9.29 -4.69
C GLU A 66 2.64 9.03 -3.64
N TRP A 67 2.62 7.84 -3.07
CA TRP A 67 3.58 7.40 -2.07
C TRP A 67 4.99 7.23 -2.62
N LEU A 68 5.11 6.66 -3.83
CA LEU A 68 6.37 6.58 -4.56
C LEU A 68 6.94 7.98 -4.79
N ILE A 69 6.13 8.88 -5.35
CA ILE A 69 6.50 10.26 -5.64
C ILE A 69 6.99 10.97 -4.37
N ARG A 70 6.23 10.88 -3.29
CA ARG A 70 6.57 11.50 -2.00
C ARG A 70 7.91 10.97 -1.49
N ALA A 71 8.11 9.65 -1.53
CA ALA A 71 9.34 9.02 -1.09
C ALA A 71 10.54 9.42 -1.96
N THR A 72 10.40 9.40 -3.30
CA THR A 72 11.48 9.81 -4.21
C THR A 72 11.88 11.27 -4.01
N LEU A 73 10.90 12.17 -3.85
CA LEU A 73 11.16 13.58 -3.59
C LEU A 73 11.85 13.80 -2.25
N TRP A 74 11.46 13.04 -1.24
CA TRP A 74 12.12 13.05 0.07
C TRP A 74 13.61 12.71 -0.04
N TYR A 75 13.93 11.60 -0.71
CA TYR A 75 15.32 11.18 -0.94
C TYR A 75 16.13 12.16 -1.81
N ALA A 76 15.46 12.86 -2.72
CA ALA A 76 16.09 13.79 -3.64
C ALA A 76 16.27 15.21 -3.06
N LYS A 77 15.76 15.52 -1.86
CA LYS A 77 15.67 16.89 -1.30
C LYS A 77 17.02 17.64 -1.31
N GLU A 78 18.11 16.96 -1.01
CA GLU A 78 19.46 17.56 -0.95
C GLU A 78 20.22 17.47 -2.27
N LYS A 79 19.62 16.90 -3.32
CA LYS A 79 20.29 16.70 -4.61
C LYS A 79 20.15 17.94 -5.50
N PRO A 80 21.18 18.27 -6.30
CA PRO A 80 21.14 19.45 -7.18
C PRO A 80 20.05 19.37 -8.26
N TYR A 81 19.57 18.16 -8.59
CA TYR A 81 18.50 17.94 -9.57
C TYR A 81 17.07 18.01 -8.96
N TYR A 82 16.92 18.24 -7.66
CA TYR A 82 15.62 18.23 -6.96
C TYR A 82 14.56 19.10 -7.64
N ALA A 83 14.91 20.33 -8.01
CA ALA A 83 13.98 21.26 -8.66
C ALA A 83 13.47 20.74 -10.01
N ARG A 84 14.32 20.03 -10.78
CA ARG A 84 13.93 19.41 -12.05
C ARG A 84 12.99 18.23 -11.81
N LEU A 85 13.28 17.41 -10.79
CA LEU A 85 12.45 16.27 -10.42
C LEU A 85 11.05 16.71 -9.97
N TRP A 86 10.97 17.72 -9.09
CA TRP A 86 9.69 18.29 -8.65
C TRP A 86 8.83 18.76 -9.83
N LYS A 87 9.45 19.48 -10.79
CA LYS A 87 8.77 19.95 -12.01
C LYS A 87 8.32 18.81 -12.93
N ALA A 88 9.08 17.73 -13.02
CA ALA A 88 8.74 16.57 -13.85
C ALA A 88 7.54 15.80 -13.27
N VAL A 89 7.59 15.53 -11.97
CA VAL A 89 6.52 14.84 -11.24
C VAL A 89 5.22 15.63 -11.25
N GLY A 90 5.26 16.95 -11.02
CA GLY A 90 4.07 17.80 -11.02
C GLY A 90 3.30 17.82 -12.34
N LYS A 91 3.95 17.48 -13.46
CA LYS A 91 3.29 17.35 -14.77
C LYS A 91 2.62 15.99 -15.00
N ALA A 92 3.08 14.94 -14.30
CA ALA A 92 2.63 13.56 -14.53
C ALA A 92 1.38 13.18 -13.72
N LEU A 93 1.24 13.71 -12.49
CA LEU A 93 0.12 13.43 -11.57
C LEU A 93 -1.29 13.58 -12.15
N PRO A 94 -1.66 14.65 -12.89
CA PRO A 94 -3.03 14.79 -13.39
C PRO A 94 -3.39 13.81 -14.51
N ARG A 95 -2.44 13.02 -15.03
CA ARG A 95 -2.65 12.14 -16.18
C ARG A 95 -3.04 10.71 -15.80
N THR A 96 -2.66 10.23 -14.63
CA THR A 96 -2.82 8.81 -14.26
C THR A 96 -4.14 8.50 -13.53
N GLY A 97 -4.69 9.46 -12.78
CA GLY A 97 -5.96 9.27 -12.04
C GLY A 97 -7.21 9.02 -12.89
N ALA A 98 -7.14 9.23 -14.21
CA ALA A 98 -8.27 9.01 -15.11
C ALA A 98 -8.35 7.57 -15.69
N ALA A 99 -7.29 6.77 -15.57
CA ALA A 99 -7.19 5.50 -16.31
C ALA A 99 -7.47 4.24 -15.49
N THR A 100 -7.28 4.25 -14.17
CA THR A 100 -7.35 3.04 -13.32
C THR A 100 -8.74 2.69 -12.78
N ALA A 101 -9.74 3.55 -12.94
CA ALA A 101 -11.13 3.26 -12.53
C ALA A 101 -11.80 2.13 -13.35
N GLY A 102 -11.19 1.68 -14.46
CA GLY A 102 -11.80 0.72 -15.38
C GLY A 102 -11.58 -0.77 -15.06
N PHE A 103 -10.62 -1.15 -14.21
CA PHE A 103 -10.12 -2.55 -14.22
C PHE A 103 -10.50 -3.43 -13.02
N PHE A 104 -10.99 -2.89 -11.89
CA PHE A 104 -11.41 -3.72 -10.73
C PHE A 104 -12.89 -4.11 -10.71
N ALA A 105 -13.71 -3.63 -11.66
CA ALA A 105 -15.15 -3.91 -11.65
C ALA A 105 -15.53 -5.34 -12.08
N THR A 106 -14.60 -6.15 -12.62
CA THR A 106 -14.96 -7.47 -13.19
C THR A 106 -14.79 -8.66 -12.23
N VAL A 107 -14.07 -8.55 -11.12
CA VAL A 107 -13.86 -9.72 -10.22
C VAL A 107 -14.80 -9.71 -9.00
N GLY A 108 -15.37 -8.56 -8.62
CA GLY A 108 -16.20 -8.44 -7.41
C GLY A 108 -17.67 -8.85 -7.52
N LEU A 109 -18.25 -8.92 -8.73
CA LEU A 109 -19.69 -9.16 -8.91
C LEU A 109 -20.07 -10.61 -9.26
N GLY A 110 -19.10 -11.48 -9.56
CA GLY A 110 -19.37 -12.90 -9.88
C GLY A 110 -19.34 -13.84 -8.67
N LEU A 111 -18.49 -13.58 -7.67
CA LEU A 111 -18.24 -14.53 -6.57
C LEU A 111 -19.18 -14.37 -5.37
N PHE A 112 -19.85 -13.23 -5.20
CA PHE A 112 -20.78 -13.05 -4.07
C PHE A 112 -22.16 -13.71 -4.29
N GLY A 113 -22.55 -13.96 -5.54
CA GLY A 113 -23.84 -14.59 -5.86
C GLY A 113 -23.87 -16.12 -5.68
N GLU A 114 -22.73 -16.79 -5.85
CA GLU A 114 -22.64 -18.25 -5.72
C GLU A 114 -22.48 -18.71 -4.26
N LEU A 115 -21.77 -17.95 -3.42
CA LEU A 115 -21.62 -18.30 -2.00
C LEU A 115 -22.94 -18.15 -1.21
N ALA A 116 -23.79 -17.19 -1.59
CA ALA A 116 -25.10 -16.97 -0.96
C ALA A 116 -26.12 -18.09 -1.25
N ARG A 117 -25.97 -18.84 -2.37
CA ARG A 117 -26.85 -19.97 -2.69
C ARG A 117 -26.51 -21.25 -1.92
N MET A 118 -25.26 -21.44 -1.48
CA MET A 118 -24.87 -22.61 -0.68
C MET A 118 -25.21 -22.49 0.81
N LEU A 119 -25.35 -21.27 1.35
CA LEU A 119 -25.63 -21.05 2.78
C LEU A 119 -27.13 -20.92 3.12
N GLY A 120 -28.02 -20.99 2.11
CA GLY A 120 -29.48 -20.87 2.27
C GLY A 120 -30.24 -22.17 2.54
N LYS A 121 -29.56 -23.29 2.80
CA LYS A 121 -30.19 -24.59 3.09
C LYS A 121 -29.75 -25.09 4.47
N VAL A 122 -30.14 -24.38 5.51
CA VAL A 122 -30.13 -24.92 6.88
C VAL A 122 -31.43 -25.73 7.04
N PRO A 123 -31.39 -27.07 7.12
CA PRO A 123 -32.57 -27.83 7.49
C PRO A 123 -32.89 -27.55 8.97
N GLN A 124 -34.01 -26.88 9.20
CA GLN A 124 -34.62 -26.71 10.51
C GLN A 124 -35.24 -28.05 10.94
N PHE A 125 -34.43 -28.95 11.48
CA PHE A 125 -34.89 -30.11 12.23
C PHE A 125 -33.91 -30.38 13.36
N ILE A 126 -34.25 -29.89 14.55
CA ILE A 126 -34.02 -30.42 15.90
C ILE A 126 -34.49 -29.30 16.84
N LEU A 127 -35.78 -29.33 17.19
CA LEU A 127 -36.33 -28.99 18.51
C LEU A 127 -37.85 -29.29 18.45
N CYS A 128 -38.31 -30.06 19.44
CA CYS A 128 -39.62 -30.70 19.62
C CYS A 128 -39.74 -32.12 19.04
#